data_AF-A0A965FH92-F1
#
_entry.id   AF-A0A965FH92-F1
#
_cell.length_a   1.000
_cell.length_b   1.000
_cell.length_c   1.000
_cell.angle_alpha   90.00
_cell.angle_beta   90.00
_cell.angle_gamma   90.00
#
_symmetry.space_group_name_H-M   'P 1'
#
loop_
_entity.id
_entity.type
_entity.pdbx_description
1 polymer ?
#
loop_
_entity_poly.entity_id
_entity_poly.type
_entity_poly.pdbx_seq_one_letter_code
_entity_poly.pdbx_strand_id
1 'polypeptide(L)'
;MNIKYKVTLSADERIELEQITSQGKSSARRIKRAQILLMSDKRNYEDQDIAEILAVSTSTIYRVKRDFVEYGLTQALEEGFRTGQPRKLDASQEALLVAIACTEPPKGRCRWTLTLLSDQLITLTDVETISNETIRQRLKSNDLKPWQKKMWCIGKLDATYIARMEHVLDLYAEPADDKRPIVNFDEAGKQLVDHVNEPRPAKPGQVAKEDYEYERAGMANIFMFFDRHRGWRKAKVTDTKKSVDFAECMRELVDEDYPEADVVRVVLDNLCTHSEASLYKAFPAAEARRILRRLEFHFTPKHASWLNMAEIEIGNMNQQCLDRRIPNKDKLIEELSHWQIERNADKASIKWMFDVDKARQKLNRAYDKLTGQN
;
A
#
# COMPACT_ATOMS: atom_id res chain seq x y z
N MET A 1 -64.09 8.90 -3.45
CA MET A 1 -64.14 7.51 -2.95
C MET A 1 -62.95 7.29 -2.05
N ASN A 2 -63.16 6.94 -0.77
CA ASN A 2 -62.07 6.44 0.07
C ASN A 2 -61.76 5.00 -0.36
N ILE A 3 -60.76 4.83 -1.21
CA ILE A 3 -60.30 3.51 -1.66
C ILE A 3 -59.81 2.75 -0.43
N LYS A 4 -60.36 1.57 -0.16
CA LYS A 4 -59.92 0.70 0.94
C LYS A 4 -59.06 -0.42 0.37
N TYR A 5 -57.76 -0.39 0.65
CA TYR A 5 -56.83 -1.46 0.26
C TYR A 5 -56.97 -2.67 1.18
N LYS A 6 -57.17 -3.86 0.60
CA LYS A 6 -57.25 -5.13 1.33
C LYS A 6 -55.90 -5.83 1.21
N VAL A 7 -55.25 -6.07 2.35
CA VAL A 7 -54.00 -6.83 2.42
C VAL A 7 -54.37 -8.32 2.54
N THR A 8 -53.77 -9.15 1.69
CA THR A 8 -53.83 -10.61 1.77
C THR A 8 -52.41 -11.11 1.51
N LEU A 9 -51.78 -11.68 2.52
CA LEU A 9 -50.40 -12.16 2.44
C LEU A 9 -50.38 -13.60 1.90
N SER A 10 -49.44 -13.88 1.00
CA SER A 10 -49.07 -15.25 0.67
C SER A 10 -48.31 -15.91 1.84
N ALA A 11 -48.14 -17.24 1.78
CA ALA A 11 -47.39 -17.98 2.78
C ALA A 11 -45.94 -17.48 2.87
N ASP A 12 -45.32 -17.21 1.73
CA ASP A 12 -43.93 -16.76 1.64
C ASP A 12 -43.76 -15.33 2.18
N GLU A 13 -44.65 -14.40 1.81
CA GLU A 13 -44.63 -13.01 2.31
C GLU A 13 -44.87 -12.96 3.82
N ARG A 14 -45.75 -13.83 4.34
CA ARG A 14 -45.99 -13.93 5.78
C ARG A 14 -44.74 -14.40 6.53
N ILE A 15 -44.09 -15.45 6.04
CA ILE A 15 -42.84 -15.96 6.62
C ILE A 15 -41.77 -14.87 6.61
N GLU A 16 -41.63 -14.12 5.50
CA GLU A 16 -40.68 -13.02 5.39
C GLU A 16 -40.94 -11.90 6.43
N LEU A 17 -42.21 -11.50 6.61
CA LEU A 17 -42.59 -10.47 7.58
C LEU A 17 -42.41 -10.94 9.04
N GLU A 18 -42.70 -12.20 9.34
CA GLU A 18 -42.46 -12.83 10.65
C GLU A 18 -40.95 -12.93 10.95
N GLN A 19 -40.12 -13.17 9.95
CA GLN A 19 -38.66 -13.13 10.10
C GLN A 19 -38.16 -11.70 10.38
N ILE A 20 -38.67 -10.69 9.67
CA ILE A 20 -38.29 -9.28 9.88
C ILE A 20 -38.62 -8.81 11.30
N THR A 21 -39.73 -9.28 11.88
CA THR A 21 -40.19 -8.88 13.22
C THR A 21 -39.54 -9.67 14.36
N SER A 22 -39.11 -10.92 14.09
CA SER A 22 -38.43 -11.78 15.08
C SER A 22 -36.91 -11.61 15.12
N GLN A 23 -36.27 -11.19 14.03
CA GLN A 23 -34.82 -10.96 13.98
C GLN A 23 -34.47 -9.52 14.41
N GLY A 24 -33.59 -9.38 15.40
CA GLY A 24 -33.18 -8.07 15.97
C GLY A 24 -32.32 -7.17 15.08
N LYS A 25 -32.26 -7.38 13.76
CA LYS A 25 -31.38 -6.65 12.82
C LYS A 25 -32.14 -5.91 11.70
N SER A 26 -33.31 -5.34 12.01
CA SER A 26 -34.09 -4.51 11.07
C SER A 26 -34.33 -3.10 11.62
N SER A 27 -34.45 -2.10 10.73
CA SER A 27 -34.75 -0.74 11.16
C SER A 27 -36.16 -0.67 11.79
N ALA A 28 -36.33 0.16 12.82
CA ALA A 28 -37.62 0.29 13.52
C ALA A 28 -38.79 0.62 12.58
N ARG A 29 -38.55 1.37 11.50
CA ARG A 29 -39.57 1.68 10.48
C ARG A 29 -39.94 0.46 9.63
N ARG A 30 -38.97 -0.35 9.22
CA ARG A 30 -39.22 -1.60 8.46
C ARG A 30 -40.00 -2.59 9.32
N ILE A 31 -39.66 -2.71 10.61
CA ILE A 31 -40.38 -3.55 11.58
C ILE A 31 -41.83 -3.05 11.75
N LYS A 32 -42.05 -1.75 11.95
CA LYS A 32 -43.42 -1.21 12.06
C LYS A 32 -44.26 -1.46 10.82
N ARG A 33 -43.68 -1.32 9.62
CA ARG A 33 -44.37 -1.63 8.34
C ARG A 33 -44.71 -3.10 8.22
N ALA A 34 -43.80 -3.99 8.61
CA ALA A 34 -44.04 -5.43 8.66
C ALA A 34 -45.19 -5.80 9.62
N GLN A 35 -45.20 -5.20 10.83
CA GLN A 35 -46.27 -5.39 11.80
C GLN A 35 -47.63 -4.90 11.29
N ILE A 36 -47.66 -3.73 10.61
CA ILE A 36 -48.87 -3.22 9.97
C ILE A 36 -49.42 -4.23 8.96
N LEU A 37 -48.58 -4.80 8.09
CA LEU A 37 -49.01 -5.77 7.08
C LEU A 37 -49.48 -7.09 7.70
N LEU A 38 -48.78 -7.61 8.71
CA LEU A 38 -49.17 -8.82 9.44
C LEU A 38 -50.52 -8.66 10.14
N MET A 39 -50.75 -7.52 10.80
CA MET A 39 -52.03 -7.24 11.46
C MET A 39 -53.15 -6.91 10.47
N SER A 40 -52.81 -6.34 9.31
CA SER A 40 -53.78 -6.03 8.24
C SER A 40 -54.20 -7.26 7.43
N ASP A 41 -53.47 -8.38 7.52
CA ASP A 41 -53.76 -9.59 6.77
C ASP A 41 -55.19 -10.08 7.04
N LYS A 42 -55.93 -10.35 5.96
CA LYS A 42 -57.32 -10.86 5.99
C LYS A 42 -58.30 -10.02 6.81
N ARG A 43 -57.97 -8.76 7.16
CA ARG A 43 -58.73 -7.90 8.08
C ARG A 43 -58.89 -8.49 9.48
N ASN A 44 -57.84 -9.11 10.01
CA ASN A 44 -57.86 -9.60 11.40
C ASN A 44 -58.04 -8.45 12.42
N TYR A 45 -57.61 -7.24 12.08
CA TYR A 45 -57.75 -6.04 12.91
C TYR A 45 -58.27 -4.86 12.07
N GLU A 46 -59.04 -3.96 12.68
CA GLU A 46 -59.43 -2.69 12.05
C GLU A 46 -58.26 -1.70 12.10
N ASP A 47 -58.21 -0.77 11.13
CA ASP A 47 -57.08 0.17 11.00
C ASP A 47 -56.91 1.06 12.26
N GLN A 48 -57.97 1.24 13.06
CA GLN A 48 -57.95 1.99 14.31
C GLN A 48 -57.29 1.20 15.45
N ASP A 49 -57.50 -0.11 15.51
CA ASP A 49 -56.86 -1.00 16.48
C ASP A 49 -55.36 -1.14 16.19
N ILE A 50 -55.00 -1.27 14.91
CA ILE A 50 -53.60 -1.34 14.47
C ILE A 50 -52.87 -0.03 14.81
N ALA A 51 -53.54 1.12 14.67
CA ALA A 51 -52.99 2.43 14.99
C ALA A 51 -52.66 2.56 16.48
N GLU A 52 -53.55 2.08 17.35
CA GLU A 52 -53.37 2.10 18.80
C GLU A 52 -52.26 1.14 19.25
N ILE A 53 -52.29 -0.11 18.76
CA ILE A 53 -51.32 -1.16 19.13
C ILE A 53 -49.89 -0.80 18.72
N LEU A 54 -49.70 -0.25 17.52
CA LEU A 54 -48.37 0.07 16.97
C LEU A 54 -47.92 1.51 17.22
N ALA A 55 -48.79 2.32 17.87
CA ALA A 55 -48.61 3.75 18.06
C ALA A 55 -48.22 4.46 16.74
N VAL A 56 -49.06 4.32 15.71
CA VAL A 56 -48.88 4.92 14.37
C VAL A 56 -50.17 5.59 13.91
N SER A 57 -50.08 6.52 12.96
CA SER A 57 -51.29 7.15 12.38
C SER A 57 -52.00 6.24 11.38
N THR A 58 -53.32 6.35 11.29
CA THR A 58 -54.14 5.67 10.27
C THR A 58 -53.70 6.01 8.84
N SER A 59 -53.20 7.23 8.61
CA SER A 59 -52.58 7.64 7.34
C SER A 59 -51.32 6.83 6.99
N THR A 60 -50.55 6.39 7.98
CA THR A 60 -49.37 5.53 7.79
C THR A 60 -49.82 4.13 7.39
N ILE A 61 -50.82 3.58 8.07
CA ILE A 61 -51.40 2.27 7.76
C ILE A 61 -51.97 2.27 6.34
N TYR A 62 -52.73 3.30 5.98
CA TYR A 62 -53.26 3.48 4.63
C TYR A 62 -52.16 3.46 3.56
N ARG A 63 -51.08 4.22 3.76
CA ARG A 63 -49.94 4.28 2.81
C ARG A 63 -49.25 2.92 2.67
N VAL A 64 -48.99 2.24 3.78
CA VAL A 64 -48.35 0.91 3.76
C VAL A 64 -49.24 -0.12 3.04
N LYS A 65 -50.54 -0.13 3.32
CA LYS A 65 -51.50 -1.02 2.64
C LYS A 65 -51.62 -0.72 1.16
N ARG A 66 -51.68 0.56 0.78
CA ARG A 66 -51.66 0.99 -0.62
C ARG A 66 -50.39 0.53 -1.31
N ASP A 67 -49.23 0.84 -0.74
CA ASP A 67 -47.94 0.57 -1.36
C ASP A 67 -47.73 -0.95 -1.53
N PHE A 68 -48.23 -1.77 -0.58
CA PHE A 68 -48.27 -3.23 -0.72
C PHE A 68 -49.16 -3.70 -1.86
N VAL A 69 -50.40 -3.20 -1.94
CA VAL A 69 -51.38 -3.65 -2.95
C VAL A 69 -51.02 -3.16 -4.35
N GLU A 70 -50.50 -1.95 -4.49
CA GLU A 70 -50.20 -1.34 -5.79
C GLU A 70 -48.80 -1.67 -6.31
N TYR A 71 -47.81 -1.86 -5.42
CA TYR A 71 -46.40 -1.97 -5.79
C TYR A 71 -45.65 -3.17 -5.16
N GLY A 72 -46.32 -3.96 -4.31
CA GLY A 72 -45.77 -5.19 -3.73
C GLY A 72 -45.02 -5.02 -2.41
N LEU A 73 -44.61 -6.16 -1.83
CA LEU A 73 -44.03 -6.25 -0.48
C LEU A 73 -42.76 -5.41 -0.30
N THR A 74 -41.82 -5.49 -1.23
CA THR A 74 -40.54 -4.76 -1.15
C THR A 74 -40.77 -3.26 -1.05
N GLN A 75 -41.64 -2.70 -1.89
CA GLN A 75 -41.93 -1.27 -1.91
C GLN A 75 -42.66 -0.81 -0.64
N ALA A 76 -43.55 -1.64 -0.11
CA ALA A 76 -44.26 -1.36 1.15
C ALA A 76 -43.31 -1.30 2.36
N LEU A 77 -42.24 -2.11 2.34
CA LEU A 77 -41.25 -2.19 3.40
C LEU A 77 -40.17 -1.11 3.29
N GLU A 78 -39.76 -0.74 2.08
CA GLU A 78 -38.61 0.13 1.83
C GLU A 78 -38.96 1.62 1.73
N GLU A 79 -38.02 2.50 2.10
CA GLU A 79 -38.18 3.93 1.84
C GLU A 79 -37.75 4.19 0.39
N GLY A 80 -38.67 4.69 -0.45
CA GLY A 80 -38.33 5.13 -1.80
C GLY A 80 -37.26 6.22 -1.81
N PHE A 81 -36.63 6.42 -2.97
CA PHE A 81 -35.59 7.43 -3.15
C PHE A 81 -36.09 8.81 -2.72
N ARG A 82 -35.41 9.41 -1.73
CA ARG A 82 -35.64 10.81 -1.36
C ARG A 82 -34.72 11.67 -2.19
N THR A 83 -35.28 12.71 -2.81
CA THR A 83 -34.50 13.83 -3.34
C THR A 83 -33.84 14.52 -2.15
N GLY A 84 -32.64 14.09 -1.79
CA GLY A 84 -31.86 14.71 -0.74
C GLY A 84 -31.60 16.19 -1.04
N GLN A 85 -30.78 16.83 -0.20
CA GLN A 85 -30.37 18.21 -0.46
C GLN A 85 -29.80 18.34 -1.89
N PRO A 86 -30.23 19.36 -2.67
CA PRO A 86 -29.68 19.59 -3.99
C PRO A 86 -28.16 19.77 -3.90
N ARG A 87 -27.45 19.25 -4.90
CA ARG A 87 -26.00 19.37 -4.96
C ARG A 87 -25.63 20.85 -5.04
N LYS A 88 -24.67 21.28 -4.21
CA LYS A 88 -24.15 22.65 -4.23
C LYS A 88 -23.30 22.96 -5.45
N LEU A 89 -22.71 21.92 -6.06
CA LEU A 89 -21.94 22.04 -7.28
C LEU A 89 -22.69 21.35 -8.42
N ASP A 90 -22.75 22.02 -9.57
CA ASP A 90 -23.16 21.40 -10.81
C ASP A 90 -22.01 20.57 -11.44
N ALA A 91 -22.31 19.87 -12.54
CA ALA A 91 -21.34 19.01 -13.21
C ALA A 91 -20.14 19.78 -13.77
N SER A 92 -20.34 21.02 -14.22
CA SER A 92 -19.28 21.87 -14.79
C SER A 92 -18.31 22.32 -13.69
N GLN A 93 -18.85 22.78 -12.56
CA GLN A 93 -18.08 23.19 -11.39
C GLN A 93 -17.33 22.01 -10.76
N GLU A 94 -17.92 20.81 -10.75
CA GLU A 94 -17.22 19.59 -10.32
C GLU A 94 -16.04 19.25 -11.25
N ALA A 95 -16.23 19.34 -12.57
CA ALA A 95 -15.15 19.13 -13.53
C ALA A 95 -14.03 20.17 -13.39
N LEU A 96 -14.38 21.44 -13.18
CA LEU A 96 -13.42 22.50 -12.92
C LEU A 96 -12.63 22.28 -11.63
N LEU A 97 -13.30 21.86 -10.55
CA LEU A 97 -12.64 21.51 -9.30
C LEU A 97 -11.60 20.39 -9.50
N VAL A 98 -11.95 19.34 -10.25
CA VAL A 98 -11.02 18.25 -10.59
C VAL A 98 -9.86 18.76 -11.43
N ALA A 99 -10.11 19.62 -12.42
CA ALA A 99 -9.07 20.21 -13.24
C ALA A 99 -8.07 21.03 -12.40
N ILE A 100 -8.57 21.90 -11.52
CA ILE A 100 -7.72 22.70 -10.60
C ILE A 100 -6.93 21.77 -9.67
N ALA A 101 -7.56 20.75 -9.11
CA ALA A 101 -6.89 19.82 -8.21
C ALA A 101 -5.74 19.03 -8.89
N CYS A 102 -5.74 18.95 -10.22
CA CYS A 102 -4.71 18.30 -11.04
C CYS A 102 -3.62 19.26 -11.56
N THR A 103 -3.68 20.56 -11.25
CA THR A 103 -2.65 21.53 -11.64
C THR A 103 -1.65 21.80 -10.52
N GLU A 104 -0.63 22.60 -10.82
CA GLU A 104 0.26 23.11 -9.79
C GLU A 104 -0.49 24.03 -8.81
N PRO A 105 -0.22 23.91 -7.50
CA PRO A 105 -0.78 24.82 -6.51
C PRO A 105 -0.26 26.25 -6.71
N PRO A 106 -0.93 27.26 -6.13
CA PRO A 106 -0.50 28.65 -6.26
C PRO A 106 0.95 28.87 -5.80
N LYS A 107 1.63 29.86 -6.40
CA LYS A 107 3.01 30.21 -6.07
C LYS A 107 3.19 30.34 -4.55
N GLY A 108 4.25 29.71 -4.02
CA GLY A 108 4.54 29.67 -2.58
C GLY A 108 3.81 28.57 -1.80
N ARG A 109 2.99 27.73 -2.44
CA ARG A 109 2.35 26.57 -1.83
C ARG A 109 2.90 25.28 -2.42
N CYS A 110 3.20 24.29 -1.58
CA CYS A 110 3.73 23.00 -2.02
C CYS A 110 2.64 21.99 -2.44
N ARG A 111 1.37 22.25 -2.12
CA ARG A 111 0.21 21.40 -2.43
C ARG A 111 -1.11 22.16 -2.35
N TRP A 112 -2.12 21.63 -3.03
CA TRP A 112 -3.51 22.03 -2.85
C TRP A 112 -4.02 21.60 -1.48
N THR A 113 -4.53 22.56 -0.69
CA THR A 113 -5.34 22.29 0.50
C THR A 113 -6.82 22.40 0.13
N LEU A 114 -7.71 21.85 0.96
CA LEU A 114 -9.16 21.99 0.74
C LEU A 114 -9.58 23.47 0.70
N THR A 115 -8.99 24.30 1.56
CA THR A 115 -9.21 25.75 1.56
C THR A 115 -8.74 26.41 0.27
N LEU A 116 -7.52 26.10 -0.21
CA LEU A 116 -7.04 26.67 -1.47
C LEU A 116 -7.90 26.27 -2.66
N LEU A 117 -8.40 25.02 -2.69
CA LEU A 117 -9.32 24.56 -3.74
C LEU A 117 -10.67 25.25 -3.65
N SER A 118 -11.19 25.46 -2.44
CA SER A 118 -12.41 26.22 -2.19
C SER A 118 -12.25 27.66 -2.70
N ASP A 119 -11.21 28.37 -2.26
CA ASP A 119 -10.97 29.77 -2.62
C ASP A 119 -10.77 29.93 -4.13
N GLN A 120 -10.00 29.03 -4.75
CA GLN A 120 -9.78 29.04 -6.19
C GLN A 120 -11.07 28.75 -6.97
N LEU A 121 -11.90 27.82 -6.50
CA LEU A 121 -13.17 27.49 -7.15
C LEU A 121 -14.16 28.66 -7.04
N ILE A 122 -14.26 29.29 -5.86
CA ILE A 122 -15.07 30.51 -5.64
C ILE A 122 -14.57 31.65 -6.55
N THR A 123 -13.26 31.79 -6.72
CA THR A 123 -12.69 32.84 -7.60
C THR A 123 -13.04 32.63 -9.08
N LEU A 124 -13.20 31.37 -9.50
CA LEU A 124 -13.40 31.00 -10.90
C LEU A 124 -14.86 30.70 -11.28
N THR A 125 -15.79 30.77 -10.32
CA THR A 125 -17.20 30.41 -10.52
C THR A 125 -18.13 31.36 -9.74
N ASP A 126 -19.43 31.30 -10.01
CA ASP A 126 -20.44 32.10 -9.30
C ASP A 126 -20.85 31.51 -7.93
N VAL A 127 -20.05 30.58 -7.38
CA VAL A 127 -20.33 29.94 -6.09
C VAL A 127 -19.91 30.86 -4.95
N GLU A 128 -20.87 31.40 -4.19
CA GLU A 128 -20.57 32.29 -3.06
C GLU A 128 -19.85 31.59 -1.90
N THR A 129 -20.28 30.38 -1.54
CA THR A 129 -19.69 29.61 -0.43
C THR A 129 -19.68 28.12 -0.69
N ILE A 130 -18.55 27.48 -0.42
CA ILE A 130 -18.43 26.03 -0.44
C ILE A 130 -17.71 25.52 0.82
N SER A 131 -18.21 24.41 1.36
CA SER A 131 -17.59 23.76 2.52
C SER A 131 -16.40 22.91 2.06
N ASN A 132 -15.34 22.89 2.88
CA ASN A 132 -14.23 21.96 2.74
C ASN A 132 -14.70 20.49 2.67
N GLU A 133 -15.79 20.14 3.34
CA GLU A 133 -16.35 18.79 3.27
C GLU A 133 -16.97 18.48 1.91
N THR A 134 -17.58 19.48 1.25
CA THR A 134 -18.07 19.33 -0.13
C THR A 134 -16.91 19.06 -1.08
N ILE A 135 -15.83 19.84 -1.00
CA ILE A 135 -14.61 19.63 -1.79
C ILE A 135 -14.03 18.23 -1.51
N ARG A 136 -13.88 17.85 -0.23
CA ARG A 136 -13.34 16.54 0.16
C ARG A 136 -14.16 15.38 -0.40
N GLN A 137 -15.48 15.44 -0.29
CA GLN A 137 -16.38 14.42 -0.82
C GLN A 137 -16.27 14.32 -2.35
N ARG A 138 -16.16 15.46 -3.06
CA ARG A 138 -15.95 15.44 -4.52
C ARG A 138 -14.62 14.84 -4.94
N LEU A 139 -13.53 15.21 -4.28
CA LEU A 139 -12.23 14.58 -4.52
C LEU A 139 -12.31 13.06 -4.25
N LYS A 140 -12.92 12.66 -3.14
CA LYS A 140 -13.11 11.25 -2.79
C LYS A 140 -13.94 10.48 -3.81
N SER A 141 -15.07 11.03 -4.28
CA SER A 141 -15.92 10.40 -5.29
C SER A 141 -15.24 10.25 -6.66
N ASN A 142 -14.19 11.04 -6.93
CA ASN A 142 -13.39 10.95 -8.14
C ASN A 142 -12.07 10.19 -7.92
N ASP A 143 -11.91 9.48 -6.79
CA ASP A 143 -10.68 8.80 -6.38
C ASP A 143 -9.41 9.69 -6.44
N LEU A 144 -9.59 11.01 -6.30
CA LEU A 144 -8.53 11.99 -6.44
C LEU A 144 -7.95 12.36 -5.09
N LYS A 145 -6.63 12.22 -4.95
CA LYS A 145 -5.88 12.60 -3.76
C LYS A 145 -4.69 13.48 -4.17
N PRO A 146 -4.91 14.78 -4.44
CA PRO A 146 -3.89 15.68 -5.00
C PRO A 146 -2.61 15.80 -4.17
N TRP A 147 -2.69 15.51 -2.87
CA TRP A 147 -1.55 15.51 -1.95
C TRP A 147 -0.73 14.21 -2.00
N GLN A 148 -1.25 13.13 -2.60
CA GLN A 148 -0.53 11.87 -2.75
C GLN A 148 0.34 11.93 -4.00
N LYS A 149 1.59 11.50 -3.83
CA LYS A 149 2.53 11.30 -4.93
C LYS A 149 2.97 9.85 -4.91
N LYS A 150 2.95 9.20 -6.06
CA LYS A 150 3.66 7.94 -6.28
C LYS A 150 4.99 8.28 -6.93
N MET A 151 6.07 7.83 -6.33
CA MET A 151 7.38 7.86 -6.98
C MET A 151 7.48 6.63 -7.88
N TRP A 152 8.04 6.79 -9.07
CA TRP A 152 8.36 5.67 -9.95
C TRP A 152 9.85 5.72 -10.27
N CYS A 153 10.53 4.59 -10.11
CA CYS A 153 11.93 4.41 -10.50
C CYS A 153 11.94 3.47 -11.71
N ILE A 154 11.61 4.01 -12.89
CA ILE A 154 11.75 3.31 -14.15
C ILE A 154 12.55 4.23 -15.06
N GLY A 155 13.75 3.78 -15.43
CA GLY A 155 14.62 4.48 -16.38
C GLY A 155 14.03 4.56 -17.79
N LYS A 156 14.83 5.05 -18.73
CA LYS A 156 14.49 4.91 -20.15
C LYS A 156 14.46 3.42 -20.50
N LEU A 157 13.29 2.92 -20.88
CA LEU A 157 13.07 1.54 -21.30
C LEU A 157 13.62 1.34 -22.72
N ASP A 158 14.95 1.37 -22.85
CA ASP A 158 15.65 1.01 -24.08
C ASP A 158 15.90 -0.50 -24.16
N ALA A 159 16.42 -0.97 -25.30
CA ALA A 159 16.71 -2.38 -25.51
C ALA A 159 17.69 -2.96 -24.46
N THR A 160 18.64 -2.15 -23.97
CA THR A 160 19.60 -2.60 -22.94
C THR A 160 18.91 -2.77 -21.59
N TYR A 161 18.02 -1.84 -21.23
CA TYR A 161 17.22 -1.94 -20.01
C TYR A 161 16.39 -3.22 -20.02
N ILE A 162 15.65 -3.45 -21.11
CA ILE A 162 14.77 -4.61 -21.22
C ILE A 162 15.57 -5.91 -21.17
N ALA A 163 16.66 -6.03 -21.93
CA ALA A 163 17.49 -7.24 -21.93
C ALA A 163 18.06 -7.55 -20.53
N ARG A 164 18.57 -6.55 -19.81
CA ARG A 164 19.07 -6.74 -18.44
C ARG A 164 17.96 -7.06 -17.44
N MET A 165 16.79 -6.44 -17.59
CA MET A 165 15.65 -6.72 -16.73
C MET A 165 15.19 -8.16 -16.91
N GLU A 166 14.96 -8.61 -18.15
CA GLU A 166 14.56 -10.00 -18.43
C GLU A 166 15.62 -10.99 -17.93
N HIS A 167 16.91 -10.71 -18.13
CA HIS A 167 18.01 -11.55 -17.62
C HIS A 167 17.96 -11.77 -16.10
N VAL A 168 17.73 -10.71 -15.32
CA VAL A 168 17.62 -10.84 -13.86
C VAL A 168 16.32 -11.55 -13.45
N LEU A 169 15.23 -11.35 -14.20
CA LEU A 169 13.97 -12.03 -13.95
C LEU A 169 14.06 -13.54 -14.22
N ASP A 170 14.73 -13.93 -15.31
CA ASP A 170 15.00 -15.33 -15.64
C ASP A 170 15.89 -15.97 -14.55
N LEU A 171 16.94 -15.27 -14.11
CA LEU A 171 17.79 -15.71 -13.01
C LEU A 171 16.99 -15.99 -11.73
N TYR A 172 16.05 -15.12 -11.36
CA TYR A 172 15.20 -15.33 -10.17
C TYR A 172 14.14 -16.42 -10.32
N ALA A 173 13.84 -16.83 -11.55
CA ALA A 173 12.92 -17.91 -11.87
C ALA A 173 13.58 -19.29 -11.84
N GLU A 174 14.91 -19.34 -11.85
CA GLU A 174 15.66 -20.60 -11.72
C GLU A 174 15.34 -21.34 -10.41
N PRO A 175 15.43 -22.68 -10.41
CA PRO A 175 15.31 -23.46 -9.19
C PRO A 175 16.50 -23.20 -8.25
N ALA A 176 16.33 -23.52 -6.97
CA ALA A 176 17.40 -23.43 -5.99
C ALA A 176 18.56 -24.38 -6.35
N ASP A 177 19.79 -23.87 -6.28
CA ASP A 177 21.03 -24.62 -6.48
C ASP A 177 22.06 -24.16 -5.44
N ASP A 178 22.37 -25.05 -4.48
CA ASP A 178 23.32 -24.77 -3.40
C ASP A 178 24.76 -24.58 -3.88
N LYS A 179 25.10 -25.10 -5.08
CA LYS A 179 26.41 -24.91 -5.71
C LYS A 179 26.50 -23.61 -6.49
N ARG A 180 25.36 -23.04 -6.86
CA ARG A 180 25.25 -21.77 -7.59
C ARG A 180 24.24 -20.83 -6.93
N PRO A 181 24.43 -20.42 -5.67
CA PRO A 181 23.47 -19.58 -4.96
C PRO A 181 23.31 -18.21 -5.64
N ILE A 182 22.10 -17.64 -5.55
CA ILE A 182 21.77 -16.30 -6.07
C ILE A 182 21.66 -15.35 -4.89
N VAL A 183 22.65 -14.46 -4.77
CA VAL A 183 22.76 -13.50 -3.67
C VAL A 183 22.55 -12.09 -4.19
N ASN A 184 21.57 -11.39 -3.64
CA ASN A 184 21.31 -9.99 -3.91
C ASN A 184 22.19 -9.14 -3.00
N PHE A 185 22.78 -8.08 -3.55
CA PHE A 185 23.71 -7.22 -2.83
C PHE A 185 23.35 -5.76 -3.06
N ASP A 186 23.30 -4.98 -1.98
CA ASP A 186 23.10 -3.52 -2.02
C ASP A 186 23.63 -2.88 -0.74
N GLU A 187 23.57 -1.54 -0.65
CA GLU A 187 23.98 -0.81 0.54
C GLU A 187 22.98 0.24 1.01
N ALA A 188 22.98 0.49 2.32
CA ALA A 188 22.21 1.55 2.96
C ALA A 188 23.09 2.42 3.85
N GLY A 189 22.86 3.73 3.83
CA GLY A 189 23.43 4.66 4.79
C GLY A 189 22.55 4.80 6.02
N LYS A 190 23.15 4.79 7.22
CA LYS A 190 22.46 5.09 8.48
C LYS A 190 23.11 6.29 9.15
N GLN A 191 22.33 7.32 9.42
CA GLN A 191 22.76 8.40 10.30
C GLN A 191 22.77 7.91 11.75
N LEU A 192 23.89 8.12 12.43
CA LEU A 192 24.05 7.82 13.85
C LEU A 192 23.69 9.07 14.65
N VAL A 193 22.77 8.89 15.59
CA VAL A 193 22.13 9.96 16.37
C VAL A 193 21.89 9.44 17.77
N ASP A 194 22.26 10.23 18.77
CA ASP A 194 22.02 9.97 20.18
C ASP A 194 20.95 10.92 20.76
N HIS A 195 20.43 10.56 21.93
CA HIS A 195 19.55 11.39 22.73
C HIS A 195 20.36 12.38 23.58
N VAL A 196 19.96 13.65 23.57
CA VAL A 196 20.49 14.64 24.54
C VAL A 196 19.89 14.39 25.93
N ASN A 197 18.59 14.08 25.98
CA ASN A 197 17.87 13.73 27.19
C ASN A 197 17.30 12.32 27.08
N GLU A 198 17.44 11.52 28.14
CA GLU A 198 16.96 10.14 28.14
C GLU A 198 15.45 10.05 27.85
N PRO A 199 15.04 9.20 26.88
CA PRO A 199 13.64 9.02 26.55
C PRO A 199 12.89 8.35 27.70
N ARG A 200 11.62 8.74 27.89
CA ARG A 200 10.74 8.15 28.91
C ARG A 200 9.87 7.07 28.27
N PRO A 201 9.89 5.82 28.76
CA PRO A 201 9.11 4.74 28.19
C PRO A 201 7.61 4.97 28.38
N ALA A 202 6.82 4.33 27.51
CA ALA A 202 5.36 4.30 27.66
C ALA A 202 4.96 3.53 28.93
N LYS A 203 3.83 3.92 29.52
CA LYS A 203 3.19 3.20 30.64
C LYS A 203 1.66 3.30 30.49
N PRO A 204 0.85 2.47 31.17
CA PRO A 204 -0.61 2.53 31.03
C PRO A 204 -1.15 3.96 31.19
N GLY A 205 -1.86 4.44 30.16
CA GLY A 205 -2.41 5.81 30.10
C GLY A 205 -1.43 6.92 29.69
N GLN A 206 -0.16 6.62 29.40
CA GLN A 206 0.84 7.60 28.97
C GLN A 206 1.70 7.06 27.82
N VAL A 207 1.74 7.81 26.71
CA VAL A 207 2.62 7.51 25.58
C VAL A 207 4.09 7.72 25.94
N ALA A 208 4.99 7.04 25.24
CA ALA A 208 6.43 7.29 25.34
C ALA A 208 6.73 8.75 24.99
N LYS A 209 7.77 9.32 25.62
CA LYS A 209 8.23 10.69 25.35
C LYS A 209 9.69 10.65 24.95
N GLU A 210 9.96 11.15 23.77
CA GLU A 210 11.30 11.39 23.27
C GLU A 210 11.50 12.90 23.12
N ASP A 211 12.65 13.40 23.55
CA ASP A 211 12.99 14.81 23.36
C ASP A 211 13.26 15.10 21.88
N TYR A 212 12.85 16.27 21.39
CA TYR A 212 13.05 16.64 19.99
C TYR A 212 14.52 16.95 19.69
N GLU A 213 15.30 17.33 20.71
CA GLU A 213 16.74 17.57 20.58
C GLU A 213 17.50 16.23 20.46
N TYR A 214 18.52 16.23 19.61
CA TYR A 214 19.34 15.05 19.35
C TYR A 214 20.79 15.45 19.08
N GLU A 215 21.72 14.56 19.40
CA GLU A 215 23.14 14.74 19.11
C GLU A 215 23.53 13.93 17.88
N ARG A 216 24.17 14.56 16.90
CA ARG A 216 24.64 13.85 15.71
C ARG A 216 25.98 13.18 16.00
N ALA A 217 25.99 11.85 16.01
CA ALA A 217 27.17 11.05 16.32
C ALA A 217 27.95 10.56 15.08
N GLY A 218 27.35 10.61 13.88
CA GLY A 218 28.07 10.29 12.64
C GLY A 218 27.20 9.69 11.54
N MET A 219 27.85 8.93 10.66
CA MET A 219 27.24 8.15 9.59
C MET A 219 27.89 6.76 9.56
N ALA A 220 27.11 5.74 9.27
CA ALA A 220 27.58 4.39 9.00
C ALA A 220 27.04 3.90 7.65
N ASN A 221 27.76 2.99 7.01
CA ASN A 221 27.29 2.25 5.85
C ASN A 221 26.93 0.82 6.26
N ILE A 222 25.94 0.23 5.61
CA ILE A 222 25.50 -1.14 5.84
C ILE A 222 25.43 -1.82 4.47
N PHE A 223 26.24 -2.84 4.24
CA PHE A 223 26.07 -3.73 3.08
C PHE A 223 25.06 -4.82 3.42
N MET A 224 24.05 -4.97 2.57
CA MET A 224 22.98 -5.96 2.70
C MET A 224 23.19 -7.06 1.67
N PHE A 225 23.23 -8.30 2.16
CA PHE A 225 23.21 -9.51 1.35
C PHE A 225 21.89 -10.22 1.57
N PHE A 226 21.28 -10.74 0.51
CA PHE A 226 20.07 -11.54 0.61
C PHE A 226 20.07 -12.69 -0.38
N ASP A 227 20.05 -13.92 0.12
CA ASP A 227 19.92 -15.12 -0.71
C ASP A 227 18.46 -15.34 -1.11
N ARG A 228 18.23 -15.38 -2.42
CA ARG A 228 16.92 -15.55 -3.06
C ARG A 228 16.16 -16.80 -2.58
N HIS A 229 16.85 -17.92 -2.39
CA HIS A 229 16.24 -19.24 -2.18
C HIS A 229 16.37 -19.71 -0.74
N ARG A 230 17.51 -19.46 -0.09
CA ARG A 230 17.80 -19.97 1.25
C ARG A 230 17.03 -19.26 2.36
N GLY A 231 16.53 -18.04 2.09
CA GLY A 231 16.06 -17.16 3.15
C GLY A 231 17.21 -16.88 4.10
N TRP A 232 18.33 -16.39 3.57
CA TRP A 232 19.51 -16.01 4.34
C TRP A 232 19.85 -14.55 4.04
N ARG A 233 20.35 -13.84 5.05
CA ARG A 233 20.85 -12.47 4.90
C ARG A 233 22.07 -12.20 5.76
N LYS A 234 22.83 -11.18 5.36
CA LYS A 234 23.93 -10.60 6.12
C LYS A 234 23.83 -9.07 6.05
N ALA A 235 23.88 -8.39 7.19
CA ALA A 235 23.91 -6.93 7.30
C ALA A 235 25.26 -6.51 7.87
N LYS A 236 26.20 -6.09 7.01
CA LYS A 236 27.58 -5.77 7.40
C LYS A 236 27.78 -4.26 7.52
N VAL A 237 28.08 -3.81 8.74
CA VAL A 237 28.34 -2.39 9.02
C VAL A 237 29.79 -2.03 8.68
N THR A 238 29.98 -0.98 7.88
CA THR A 238 31.29 -0.44 7.49
C THR A 238 31.32 1.08 7.68
N ASP A 239 32.52 1.65 7.80
CA ASP A 239 32.67 3.11 7.90
C ASP A 239 32.54 3.78 6.54
N THR A 240 32.89 3.06 5.48
CA THR A 240 32.81 3.54 4.09
C THR A 240 32.18 2.52 3.16
N LYS A 241 31.85 2.97 1.95
CA LYS A 241 31.37 2.13 0.84
C LYS A 241 32.32 2.16 -0.36
N LYS A 242 33.62 2.13 -0.09
CA LYS A 242 34.67 2.19 -1.12
C LYS A 242 34.80 0.84 -1.82
N SER A 243 35.49 0.84 -2.97
CA SER A 243 35.84 -0.39 -3.70
C SER A 243 36.50 -1.47 -2.82
N VAL A 244 37.32 -1.06 -1.84
CA VAL A 244 37.96 -2.01 -0.91
C VAL A 244 36.95 -2.66 0.02
N ASP A 245 35.97 -1.92 0.54
CA ASP A 245 34.92 -2.47 1.42
C ASP A 245 34.03 -3.46 0.65
N PHE A 246 33.71 -3.13 -0.60
CA PHE A 246 33.00 -4.05 -1.51
C PHE A 246 33.81 -5.32 -1.79
N ALA A 247 35.11 -5.19 -2.08
CA ALA A 247 35.97 -6.34 -2.36
C ALA A 247 36.06 -7.27 -1.15
N GLU A 248 36.15 -6.72 0.06
CA GLU A 248 36.11 -7.48 1.31
C GLU A 248 34.78 -8.21 1.50
N CYS A 249 33.66 -7.56 1.20
CA CYS A 249 32.33 -8.18 1.18
C CYS A 249 32.28 -9.39 0.23
N MET A 250 32.83 -9.25 -0.97
CA MET A 250 32.87 -10.33 -1.96
C MET A 250 33.79 -11.48 -1.56
N ARG A 251 34.93 -11.18 -0.91
CA ARG A 251 35.83 -12.20 -0.37
C ARG A 251 35.14 -13.03 0.72
N GLU A 252 34.56 -12.38 1.73
CA GLU A 252 33.82 -13.07 2.78
C GLU A 252 32.65 -13.89 2.23
N LEU A 253 31.96 -13.38 1.21
CA LEU A 253 30.85 -14.08 0.59
C LEU A 253 31.28 -15.44 0.04
N VAL A 254 32.44 -15.52 -0.63
CA VAL A 254 32.93 -16.78 -1.21
C VAL A 254 33.67 -17.64 -0.18
N ASP A 255 34.41 -17.04 0.75
CA ASP A 255 35.29 -17.79 1.66
C ASP A 255 34.60 -18.24 2.95
N GLU A 256 33.65 -17.45 3.46
CA GLU A 256 33.01 -17.68 4.75
C GLU A 256 31.54 -18.07 4.60
N ASP A 257 30.78 -17.32 3.81
CA ASP A 257 29.33 -17.50 3.70
C ASP A 257 28.96 -18.68 2.76
N TYR A 258 29.73 -18.87 1.67
CA TYR A 258 29.56 -19.94 0.69
C TYR A 258 30.89 -20.65 0.29
N PRO A 259 31.66 -21.21 1.24
CA PRO A 259 32.93 -21.88 0.95
C PRO A 259 32.80 -23.07 -0.01
N GLU A 260 31.66 -23.75 0.01
CA GLU A 260 31.41 -24.96 -0.78
C GLU A 260 30.72 -24.70 -2.13
N ALA A 261 30.35 -23.44 -2.43
CA ALA A 261 29.74 -23.10 -3.71
C ALA A 261 30.80 -23.04 -4.82
N ASP A 262 30.45 -23.54 -6.00
CA ASP A 262 31.33 -23.47 -7.17
C ASP A 262 31.42 -22.02 -7.66
N VAL A 263 30.27 -21.35 -7.75
CA VAL A 263 30.14 -19.94 -8.15
C VAL A 263 28.97 -19.29 -7.41
N VAL A 264 29.19 -18.16 -6.76
CA VAL A 264 28.12 -17.32 -6.19
C VAL A 264 27.68 -16.30 -7.23
N ARG A 265 26.40 -16.33 -7.61
CA ARG A 265 25.79 -15.41 -8.58
C ARG A 265 25.27 -14.20 -7.84
N VAL A 266 25.92 -13.06 -8.00
CA VAL A 266 25.58 -11.84 -7.25
C VAL A 266 24.77 -10.91 -8.13
N VAL A 267 23.57 -10.54 -7.67
CA VAL A 267 22.75 -9.49 -8.29
C VAL A 267 23.00 -8.18 -7.59
N LEU A 268 23.34 -7.14 -8.34
CA LEU A 268 23.74 -5.84 -7.81
C LEU A 268 23.46 -4.70 -8.79
N ASP A 269 23.46 -3.47 -8.27
CA ASP A 269 23.32 -2.28 -9.10
C ASP A 269 24.62 -1.96 -9.88
N ASN A 270 24.58 -0.94 -10.75
CA ASN A 270 25.72 -0.58 -11.60
C ASN A 270 26.60 0.52 -10.99
N LEU A 271 26.74 0.56 -9.67
CA LEU A 271 27.63 1.50 -8.97
C LEU A 271 29.09 1.29 -9.39
N CYS A 272 29.89 2.36 -9.44
CA CYS A 272 31.27 2.25 -9.93
C CYS A 272 32.18 1.37 -9.04
N THR A 273 31.84 1.19 -7.77
CA THR A 273 32.52 0.29 -6.84
C THR A 273 32.16 -1.17 -7.08
N HIS A 274 31.03 -1.44 -7.72
CA HIS A 274 30.52 -2.76 -8.02
C HIS A 274 31.14 -3.27 -9.33
N SER A 275 32.42 -3.63 -9.26
CA SER A 275 33.15 -4.11 -10.44
C SER A 275 34.25 -5.09 -10.05
N GLU A 276 34.63 -5.94 -10.99
CA GLU A 276 35.78 -6.83 -10.87
C GLU A 276 37.07 -6.06 -10.53
N ALA A 277 37.21 -4.85 -11.07
CA ALA A 277 38.35 -3.98 -10.80
C ALA A 277 38.48 -3.64 -9.31
N SER A 278 37.39 -3.62 -8.54
CA SER A 278 37.45 -3.40 -7.09
C SER A 278 38.23 -4.49 -6.37
N LEU A 279 38.13 -5.76 -6.82
CA LEU A 279 38.92 -6.87 -6.26
C LEU A 279 40.42 -6.65 -6.50
N TYR A 280 40.81 -6.24 -7.71
CA TYR A 280 42.21 -5.94 -8.05
C TYR A 280 42.76 -4.68 -7.38
N LYS A 281 41.89 -3.76 -6.97
CA LYS A 281 42.29 -2.60 -6.16
C LYS A 281 42.54 -2.98 -4.70
N ALA A 282 41.85 -3.99 -4.19
CA ALA A 282 41.91 -4.39 -2.78
C ALA A 282 42.94 -5.49 -2.50
N PHE A 283 43.10 -6.44 -3.42
CA PHE A 283 43.90 -7.64 -3.20
C PHE A 283 45.01 -7.82 -4.25
N PRO A 284 46.09 -8.56 -3.93
CA PRO A 284 47.05 -9.01 -4.93
C PRO A 284 46.36 -9.75 -6.09
N ALA A 285 46.91 -9.63 -7.30
CA ALA A 285 46.27 -10.13 -8.51
C ALA A 285 45.89 -11.63 -8.47
N ALA A 286 46.70 -12.47 -7.83
CA ALA A 286 46.40 -13.89 -7.65
C ALA A 286 45.16 -14.12 -6.78
N GLU A 287 45.04 -13.37 -5.68
CA GLU A 287 43.93 -13.46 -4.74
C GLU A 287 42.65 -12.86 -5.33
N ALA A 288 42.74 -11.68 -5.95
CA ALA A 288 41.63 -11.08 -6.68
C ALA A 288 41.07 -12.04 -7.75
N ARG A 289 41.95 -12.73 -8.48
CA ARG A 289 41.54 -13.70 -9.51
C ARG A 289 40.94 -14.97 -8.90
N ARG A 290 41.43 -15.44 -7.74
CA ARG A 290 40.84 -16.57 -7.00
C ARG A 290 39.40 -16.27 -6.60
N ILE A 291 39.17 -15.12 -5.98
CA ILE A 291 37.84 -14.67 -5.55
C ILE A 291 36.93 -14.51 -6.78
N LEU A 292 37.39 -13.81 -7.81
CA LEU A 292 36.60 -13.55 -9.01
C LEU A 292 36.18 -14.83 -9.76
N ARG A 293 36.98 -15.89 -9.73
CA ARG A 293 36.61 -17.18 -10.34
C ARG A 293 35.41 -17.86 -9.67
N ARG A 294 35.05 -17.43 -8.45
CA ARG A 294 33.93 -17.94 -7.67
C ARG A 294 32.74 -16.97 -7.66
N LEU A 295 32.77 -15.93 -8.50
CA LEU A 295 31.72 -14.90 -8.58
C LEU A 295 31.22 -14.75 -10.01
N GLU A 296 29.91 -14.53 -10.15
CA GLU A 296 29.26 -14.16 -11.41
C GLU A 296 28.36 -12.95 -11.15
N PHE A 297 28.67 -11.79 -11.76
CA PHE A 297 27.94 -10.55 -11.50
C PHE A 297 26.79 -10.33 -12.50
N HIS A 298 25.60 -10.10 -11.96
CA HIS A 298 24.37 -9.81 -12.70
C HIS A 298 23.90 -8.39 -12.36
N PHE A 299 24.08 -7.46 -13.30
CA PHE A 299 23.78 -6.05 -13.07
C PHE A 299 22.33 -5.71 -13.36
N THR A 300 21.64 -5.09 -12.41
CA THR A 300 20.32 -4.51 -12.67
C THR A 300 20.43 -3.35 -13.68
N PRO A 301 19.39 -3.07 -14.47
CA PRO A 301 19.35 -1.87 -15.29
C PRO A 301 19.53 -0.59 -14.47
N LYS A 302 20.02 0.48 -15.12
CA LYS A 302 20.05 1.81 -14.48
C LYS A 302 18.63 2.27 -14.15
N HIS A 303 18.43 2.86 -12.97
CA HIS A 303 17.10 3.23 -12.46
C HIS A 303 16.12 2.04 -12.43
N ALA A 304 16.59 0.91 -11.90
CA ALA A 304 15.78 -0.29 -11.68
C ALA A 304 16.10 -0.96 -10.32
N SER A 305 16.40 -0.19 -9.28
CA SER A 305 16.70 -0.73 -7.95
C SER A 305 15.55 -1.57 -7.37
N TRP A 306 14.31 -1.32 -7.81
CA TRP A 306 13.15 -2.15 -7.48
C TRP A 306 13.30 -3.63 -7.88
N LEU A 307 14.23 -3.96 -8.78
CA LEU A 307 14.53 -5.33 -9.23
C LEU A 307 15.52 -6.05 -8.30
N ASN A 308 16.29 -5.31 -7.49
CA ASN A 308 17.23 -5.88 -6.53
C ASN A 308 16.48 -6.29 -5.26
N MET A 309 16.48 -7.57 -4.88
CA MET A 309 15.74 -7.99 -3.69
C MET A 309 16.39 -7.49 -2.39
N ALA A 310 17.68 -7.14 -2.41
CA ALA A 310 18.35 -6.54 -1.26
C ALA A 310 17.70 -5.20 -0.86
N GLU A 311 17.13 -4.42 -1.79
CA GLU A 311 16.40 -3.18 -1.48
C GLU A 311 15.13 -3.43 -0.67
N ILE A 312 14.43 -4.53 -0.95
CA ILE A 312 13.26 -4.94 -0.15
C ILE A 312 13.71 -5.32 1.26
N GLU A 313 14.82 -6.04 1.39
CA GLU A 313 15.34 -6.45 2.69
C GLU A 313 15.93 -5.26 3.48
N ILE A 314 16.53 -4.27 2.81
CA ILE A 314 16.89 -2.98 3.40
C ILE A 314 15.64 -2.26 3.93
N GLY A 315 14.53 -2.29 3.18
CA GLY A 315 13.24 -1.77 3.64
C GLY A 315 12.76 -2.44 4.93
N ASN A 316 12.84 -3.77 4.99
CA ASN A 316 12.51 -4.54 6.20
C ASN A 316 13.43 -4.19 7.36
N MET A 317 14.75 -4.15 7.13
CA MET A 317 15.76 -3.77 8.13
C MET A 317 15.48 -2.38 8.70
N ASN A 318 15.18 -1.41 7.83
CA ASN A 318 14.88 -0.05 8.24
C ASN A 318 13.65 0.01 9.13
N GLN A 319 12.55 -0.64 8.74
CA GLN A 319 11.29 -0.61 9.48
C GLN A 319 11.34 -1.40 10.79
N GLN A 320 12.02 -2.55 10.79
CA GLN A 320 11.99 -3.49 11.93
C GLN A 320 13.08 -3.22 12.95
N CYS A 321 14.24 -2.69 12.51
CA CYS A 321 15.41 -2.54 13.38
C CYS A 321 15.89 -1.07 13.47
N LEU A 322 15.95 -0.35 12.35
CA LEU A 322 16.65 0.94 12.30
C LEU A 322 15.76 2.18 12.42
N ASP A 323 14.43 2.06 12.52
CA ASP A 323 13.50 3.20 12.71
C ASP A 323 13.51 3.71 14.17
N ARG A 324 14.71 4.07 14.63
CA ARG A 324 15.04 4.61 15.95
C ARG A 324 16.40 5.31 15.93
N ARG A 325 16.70 6.05 17.00
CA ARG A 325 18.02 6.63 17.26
C ARG A 325 19.02 5.52 17.62
N ILE A 326 20.22 5.61 17.06
CA ILE A 326 21.31 4.67 17.29
C ILE A 326 22.57 5.50 17.48
N PRO A 327 23.18 5.48 18.68
CA PRO A 327 24.18 6.46 19.07
C PRO A 327 25.54 6.21 18.42
N ASN A 328 25.89 4.95 18.17
CA ASN A 328 27.22 4.58 17.67
C ASN A 328 27.18 3.29 16.84
N LYS A 329 28.32 3.00 16.21
CA LYS A 329 28.48 1.85 15.32
C LYS A 329 28.40 0.51 16.05
N ASP A 330 28.91 0.42 17.27
CA ASP A 330 28.88 -0.83 18.05
C ASP A 330 27.45 -1.24 18.36
N LYS A 331 26.62 -0.27 18.77
CA LYS A 331 25.18 -0.50 18.98
C LYS A 331 24.47 -0.87 17.68
N LEU A 332 24.84 -0.24 16.56
CA LEU A 332 24.29 -0.60 15.25
C LEU A 332 24.61 -2.06 14.88
N ILE A 333 25.85 -2.51 15.10
CA ILE A 333 26.27 -3.90 14.83
C ILE A 333 25.50 -4.88 15.72
N GLU A 334 25.38 -4.59 17.01
CA GLU A 334 24.64 -5.42 17.97
C GLU A 334 23.18 -5.62 17.54
N GLU A 335 22.47 -4.51 17.27
CA GLU A 335 21.04 -4.56 16.91
C GLU A 335 20.81 -5.25 15.56
N LEU A 336 21.68 -5.03 14.58
CA LEU A 336 21.61 -5.72 13.30
C LEU A 336 21.91 -7.21 13.43
N SER A 337 22.84 -7.60 14.31
CA SER A 337 23.17 -8.99 14.58
C SER A 337 21.95 -9.74 15.12
N HIS A 338 21.26 -9.19 16.12
CA HIS A 338 20.03 -9.77 16.67
C HIS A 338 18.94 -9.93 15.60
N TRP A 339 18.67 -8.85 14.86
CA TRP A 339 17.67 -8.85 13.79
C TRP A 339 17.99 -9.87 12.67
N GLN A 340 19.26 -9.96 12.28
CA GLN A 340 19.73 -10.91 11.28
C GLN A 340 19.56 -12.36 11.75
N ILE A 341 19.96 -12.67 13.00
CA ILE A 341 19.87 -14.02 13.57
C ILE A 341 18.42 -14.51 13.59
N GLU A 342 17.50 -13.68 14.11
CA GLU A 342 16.08 -14.01 14.20
C GLU A 342 15.49 -14.30 12.81
N ARG A 343 15.67 -13.38 11.86
CA ARG A 343 15.11 -13.54 10.51
C ARG A 343 15.72 -14.71 9.75
N ASN A 344 17.01 -14.98 9.94
CA ASN A 344 17.70 -16.15 9.39
C ASN A 344 17.14 -17.45 9.97
N ALA A 345 16.85 -17.50 11.28
CA ALA A 345 16.22 -18.66 11.91
C ALA A 345 14.82 -18.91 11.34
N ASP A 346 14.04 -17.85 11.11
CA ASP A 346 12.71 -17.92 10.49
C ASP A 346 12.74 -18.26 9.00
N LYS A 347 13.93 -18.22 8.36
CA LYS A 347 14.10 -18.31 6.90
C LYS A 347 13.18 -17.36 6.15
N ALA A 348 12.94 -16.16 6.72
CA ALA A 348 12.06 -15.17 6.11
C ALA A 348 12.54 -14.86 4.69
N SER A 349 11.67 -15.02 3.70
CA SER A 349 12.02 -14.98 2.27
C SER A 349 11.07 -14.08 1.49
N ILE A 350 11.48 -13.70 0.28
CA ILE A 350 10.74 -12.82 -0.61
C ILE A 350 10.03 -13.68 -1.65
N LYS A 351 8.70 -13.68 -1.62
CA LYS A 351 7.89 -14.29 -2.70
C LYS A 351 7.88 -13.35 -3.89
N TRP A 352 8.85 -13.53 -4.79
CA TRP A 352 8.90 -12.78 -6.04
C TRP A 352 7.80 -13.26 -6.99
N MET A 353 6.96 -12.34 -7.46
CA MET A 353 5.79 -12.66 -8.31
C MET A 353 5.84 -11.99 -9.68
N PHE A 354 6.86 -11.18 -9.97
CA PHE A 354 6.97 -10.43 -11.21
C PHE A 354 7.93 -11.16 -12.16
N ASP A 355 7.40 -11.92 -13.10
CA ASP A 355 8.15 -12.69 -14.09
C ASP A 355 8.26 -11.93 -15.43
N VAL A 356 8.98 -12.51 -16.39
CA VAL A 356 9.17 -11.93 -17.73
C VAL A 356 7.83 -11.71 -18.44
N ASP A 357 6.89 -12.66 -18.34
CA ASP A 357 5.58 -12.55 -18.98
C ASP A 357 4.79 -11.36 -18.43
N LYS A 358 4.75 -11.19 -17.10
CA LYS A 358 4.14 -10.01 -16.47
C LYS A 358 4.89 -8.73 -16.81
N ALA A 359 6.22 -8.78 -16.95
CA ALA A 359 7.00 -7.63 -17.37
C ALA A 359 6.62 -7.18 -18.78
N ARG A 360 6.50 -8.12 -19.73
CA ARG A 360 6.04 -7.88 -21.09
C ARG A 360 4.61 -7.37 -21.14
N GLN A 361 3.70 -7.95 -20.36
CA GLN A 361 2.32 -7.49 -20.27
C GLN A 361 2.23 -6.06 -19.72
N LYS A 362 2.95 -5.77 -18.63
CA LYS A 362 2.89 -4.48 -17.93
C LYS A 362 3.62 -3.35 -18.66
N LEU A 363 4.71 -3.67 -19.35
CA LEU A 363 5.54 -2.70 -20.07
C LEU A 363 5.35 -2.78 -21.59
N ASN A 364 4.24 -3.37 -22.08
CA ASN A 364 3.97 -3.62 -23.50
C ASN A 364 4.29 -2.43 -24.42
N ARG A 365 3.87 -1.22 -24.05
CA ARG A 365 4.12 0.01 -24.81
C ARG A 365 5.61 0.29 -25.05
N ALA A 366 6.49 -0.15 -24.15
CA ALA A 366 7.93 -0.01 -24.32
C ALA A 366 8.48 -1.04 -25.30
N TYR A 367 8.00 -2.29 -25.23
CA TYR A 367 8.35 -3.33 -26.20
C TYR A 367 7.87 -2.95 -27.61
N ASP A 368 6.64 -2.48 -27.76
CA ASP A 368 6.06 -2.06 -29.05
C ASP A 368 6.90 -0.94 -29.71
N LYS A 369 7.35 0.02 -28.90
CA LYS A 369 8.21 1.13 -29.36
C LYS A 369 9.57 0.67 -29.87
N LEU A 370 10.13 -0.40 -29.30
CA LEU A 370 11.40 -0.95 -29.77
C LEU A 370 11.22 -1.69 -31.11
N THR A 371 10.10 -2.41 -31.29
CA THR A 371 9.82 -3.12 -32.55
C THR A 371 9.46 -2.18 -33.70
N GLY A 372 8.88 -1.01 -33.42
CA GLY A 372 8.51 -0.02 -34.43
C GLY A 372 9.63 0.92 -34.89
N GLN A 373 10.87 0.71 -34.43
CA GLN A 373 12.05 1.54 -34.77
C GLN A 373 13.00 0.89 -35.78
N ASN A 374 12.58 -0.19 -36.45
CA ASN A 374 13.32 -0.81 -37.55
C ASN A 374 13.01 -0.18 -38.90
#